data_AF-A0A7J3KYN6-F1
#
_entry.id   AF-A0A7J3KYN6-F1
#
_cell.length_a   1.000
_cell.length_b   1.000
_cell.length_c   1.000
_cell.angle_alpha   90.00
_cell.angle_beta   90.00
_cell.angle_gamma   90.00
#
_symmetry.space_group_name_H-M   'P 1'
#
loop_
_entity.id
_entity.type
_entity.pdbx_description
1 polymer ?
#
loop_
_entity_poly.entity_id
_entity_poly.type
_entity_poly.pdbx_seq_one_letter_code
_entity_poly.pdbx_strand_id
1 'polypeptide(L)'
;MYSKKEILSSKKLVALLISLALICLLVFTITIQLEKQTEQVEKPEIPPETPQLKEDSEQAEVQKETEPSQTLPPEVEEFTEQQPSEVQEQQKENQQLESPEQYEEIQEQETEEPSLKNFAKYCGIAIGTCVSYNPLKFDQNYRDILIREFSVVTPENEMKFEYVHPFRETYNFRLADEIVKFAEENGIKVRGHCLVWHQQLPSWIIKGEFTKEELMSILKEHIQTVVGRYKGRVYAWDVVNEAIADDGSLRKSIWLEKIGPEYIELAFKWAHEADPDALLFYNDYGIEEINKKSNTVYELVKELLRKGVPIHGVGFQTHLTLERPPNPDNVARNIKRFEELGLIVEITEMDVRIREPVTNEELNRQAEVYSNILKIYLSSSNPRTFVMWGFVDKYSWIDYTFPGYGAATIFDNE
;
A
#
# COMPACT_ATOMS: atom_id res chain seq x y z
N MET A 1 30.40 21.45 32.58
CA MET A 1 29.37 21.25 33.63
C MET A 1 28.02 21.45 32.97
N TYR A 2 27.29 20.38 32.68
CA TYR A 2 25.96 20.47 32.09
C TYR A 2 24.99 21.19 33.04
N SER A 3 24.11 22.00 32.46
CA SER A 3 23.12 22.76 33.21
C SER A 3 22.15 21.81 33.92
N LYS A 4 21.69 22.17 35.12
CA LYS A 4 20.63 21.41 35.83
C LYS A 4 19.38 21.16 34.99
N LYS A 5 19.12 21.98 33.95
CA LYS A 5 18.02 21.79 33.00
C LYS A 5 18.24 20.61 32.03
N GLU A 6 19.47 20.39 31.57
CA GLU A 6 19.83 19.30 30.64
C GLU A 6 19.80 17.94 31.35
N ILE A 7 20.25 17.89 32.60
CA ILE A 7 20.18 16.68 33.45
C ILE A 7 18.73 16.30 33.79
N LEU A 8 17.82 17.29 33.88
CA LEU A 8 16.41 17.04 34.15
C LEU A 8 15.65 16.57 32.90
N SER A 9 16.07 17.01 31.72
CA SER A 9 15.56 16.56 30.43
C SER A 9 15.98 15.11 30.12
N SER A 10 17.25 14.76 30.38
CA SER A 10 17.74 13.38 30.15
C SER A 10 17.05 12.35 31.05
N LYS A 11 16.78 12.69 32.32
CA LYS A 11 16.05 11.79 33.23
C LYS A 11 14.59 11.57 32.81
N LYS A 12 13.93 12.58 32.22
CA LYS A 12 12.57 12.44 31.69
C LYS A 12 12.56 11.59 30.41
N LEU A 13 13.59 11.74 29.57
CA LEU A 13 13.75 10.93 28.36
C LEU A 13 14.01 9.45 28.70
N VAL A 14 14.91 9.18 29.65
CA VAL A 14 15.15 7.81 30.15
C VAL A 14 13.88 7.20 30.76
N ALA A 15 13.10 7.97 31.52
CA ALA A 15 11.83 7.48 32.06
C ALA A 15 10.79 7.17 30.96
N LEU A 16 10.75 7.96 29.89
CA LEU A 16 9.87 7.74 28.74
C LEU A 16 10.27 6.48 27.96
N LEU A 17 11.57 6.28 27.73
CA LEU A 17 12.12 5.09 27.05
C LEU A 17 11.86 3.81 27.85
N ILE A 18 12.06 3.85 29.18
CA ILE A 18 11.71 2.72 30.06
C ILE A 18 10.20 2.42 29.98
N SER A 19 9.35 3.44 29.93
CA SER A 19 7.90 3.26 29.84
C SER A 19 7.48 2.64 28.49
N LEU A 20 8.08 3.07 27.38
CA LEU A 20 7.86 2.49 26.05
C LEU A 20 8.33 1.03 25.98
N ALA A 21 9.52 0.72 26.51
CA ALA A 21 10.03 -0.64 26.55
C ALA A 21 9.12 -1.58 27.36
N LEU A 22 8.58 -1.11 28.48
CA LEU A 22 7.61 -1.86 29.29
C LEU A 22 6.29 -2.08 28.56
N ILE A 23 5.81 -1.10 27.79
CA ILE A 23 4.60 -1.25 26.95
C ILE A 23 4.85 -2.28 25.85
N CYS A 24 6.00 -2.25 25.17
CA CYS A 24 6.35 -3.24 24.15
C CYS A 24 6.44 -4.66 24.73
N LEU A 25 7.05 -4.82 25.91
CA LEU A 25 7.09 -6.10 26.63
C LEU A 25 5.69 -6.60 27.00
N LEU A 26 4.80 -5.70 27.44
CA LEU A 26 3.42 -6.04 27.77
C LEU A 26 2.64 -6.48 26.52
N VAL A 27 2.77 -5.75 25.41
CA VAL A 27 2.13 -6.09 24.13
C VAL A 27 2.64 -7.44 23.63
N PHE A 28 3.95 -7.67 23.64
CA PHE A 28 4.55 -8.95 23.24
C PHE A 28 4.06 -10.12 24.11
N THR A 29 3.95 -9.91 25.42
CA THR A 29 3.43 -10.93 26.34
C THR A 29 1.96 -11.24 26.08
N ILE A 30 1.14 -10.20 25.80
CA ILE A 30 -0.28 -10.37 25.44
C ILE A 30 -0.42 -11.12 24.11
N THR A 31 0.41 -10.81 23.11
CA THR A 31 0.41 -11.50 21.81
C THR A 31 0.72 -12.99 21.98
N ILE A 32 1.77 -13.35 22.74
CA ILE A 32 2.09 -14.75 23.04
C ILE A 32 0.94 -15.45 23.80
N GLN A 33 0.30 -14.75 24.73
CA GLN A 33 -0.81 -15.30 25.50
C GLN A 33 -2.03 -15.58 24.60
N LEU A 34 -2.30 -14.70 23.62
CA LEU A 34 -3.38 -14.85 22.65
C LEU A 34 -3.09 -16.00 21.66
N GLU A 35 -1.86 -16.12 21.16
CA GLU A 35 -1.45 -17.25 20.31
C GLU A 35 -1.63 -18.61 21.01
N LYS A 36 -1.23 -18.70 22.29
CA LYS A 36 -1.45 -19.90 23.11
C LYS A 36 -2.93 -20.22 23.35
N GLN A 37 -3.79 -19.21 23.40
CA GLN A 37 -5.24 -19.43 23.53
C GLN A 37 -5.87 -19.91 22.22
N THR A 38 -5.37 -19.46 21.06
CA THR A 38 -5.85 -19.91 19.76
C THR A 38 -5.44 -21.35 19.43
N GLU A 39 -4.33 -21.86 19.98
CA GLU A 39 -3.92 -23.26 19.82
C GLU A 39 -4.71 -24.25 20.69
N GLN A 40 -5.44 -23.78 21.72
CA GLN A 40 -6.18 -24.61 22.68
C GLN A 40 -7.67 -24.78 22.34
N VAL A 41 -8.17 -24.19 21.25
CA VAL A 41 -9.57 -24.35 20.81
C VAL A 41 -9.62 -25.35 19.64
N GLU A 42 -9.93 -26.59 20.00
CA GLU A 42 -9.99 -27.78 19.16
C GLU A 42 -10.97 -27.71 17.97
N LYS A 43 -10.51 -28.28 16.84
CA LYS A 43 -11.07 -29.48 16.17
C LYS A 43 -12.60 -29.69 16.31
N PRO A 44 -13.40 -29.58 15.23
CA PRO A 44 -14.83 -29.84 15.32
C PRO A 44 -15.14 -31.33 15.46
N GLU A 45 -15.91 -31.69 16.50
CA GLU A 45 -16.56 -32.98 16.68
C GLU A 45 -17.65 -33.19 15.62
N ILE A 46 -17.65 -34.38 15.00
CA ILE A 46 -18.67 -34.82 14.03
C ILE A 46 -19.85 -35.44 14.82
N PRO A 47 -21.10 -34.98 14.62
CA PRO A 47 -22.27 -35.56 15.30
C PRO A 47 -22.71 -36.90 14.67
N PRO A 48 -23.38 -37.80 15.43
CA PRO A 48 -23.73 -39.13 14.96
C PRO A 48 -24.94 -39.13 14.01
N GLU A 49 -24.87 -39.94 12.96
CA GLU A 49 -25.95 -40.16 11.99
C GLU A 49 -27.17 -40.87 12.61
N THR A 50 -28.36 -40.47 12.15
CA THR A 50 -29.67 -41.07 12.50
C THR A 50 -30.12 -42.03 11.38
N PRO A 51 -30.72 -43.19 11.67
CA PRO A 51 -30.79 -44.32 10.73
C PRO A 51 -31.88 -44.16 9.65
N GLN A 52 -31.51 -44.45 8.40
CA GLN A 52 -32.45 -44.64 7.29
C GLN A 52 -32.81 -46.12 7.07
N LEU A 53 -34.07 -46.31 6.68
CA LEU A 53 -34.76 -47.56 6.41
C LEU A 53 -34.21 -48.30 5.17
N LYS A 54 -34.32 -49.63 5.22
CA LYS A 54 -33.98 -50.62 4.20
C LYS A 54 -34.81 -50.43 2.92
N GLU A 55 -34.19 -50.72 1.76
CA GLU A 55 -34.70 -51.65 0.75
C GLU A 55 -33.61 -52.04 -0.28
N ASP A 56 -33.36 -53.35 -0.37
CA ASP A 56 -32.91 -54.24 -1.47
C ASP A 56 -32.21 -53.62 -2.71
N SER A 57 -31.08 -54.11 -3.24
CA SER A 57 -30.84 -55.48 -3.70
C SER A 57 -29.42 -55.64 -4.32
N GLU A 58 -28.92 -56.88 -4.25
CA GLU A 58 -28.01 -57.58 -5.18
C GLU A 58 -26.48 -57.27 -5.29
N GLN A 59 -25.73 -58.18 -4.64
CA GLN A 59 -24.66 -59.05 -5.17
C GLN A 59 -23.41 -58.43 -5.84
N ALA A 60 -22.25 -58.55 -5.16
CA ALA A 60 -21.09 -59.31 -5.65
C ALA A 60 -20.03 -59.52 -4.54
N GLU A 61 -19.64 -60.79 -4.37
CA GLU A 61 -18.44 -61.36 -3.72
C GLU A 61 -17.14 -60.70 -4.25
N VAL A 62 -15.95 -60.65 -3.60
CA VAL A 62 -15.27 -61.58 -2.70
C VAL A 62 -13.93 -60.99 -2.14
N GLN A 63 -13.53 -61.44 -0.93
CA GLN A 63 -12.18 -61.54 -0.28
C GLN A 63 -11.40 -60.27 0.18
N LYS A 64 -11.17 -60.05 1.49
CA LYS A 64 -10.13 -60.63 2.42
C LYS A 64 -8.70 -60.26 1.97
N GLU A 65 -7.81 -59.63 2.75
CA GLU A 65 -7.33 -59.98 4.10
C GLU A 65 -6.34 -58.92 4.68
N THR A 66 -6.51 -58.59 5.97
CA THR A 66 -5.48 -58.42 7.05
C THR A 66 -4.45 -57.28 7.10
N GLU A 67 -4.59 -56.43 8.13
CA GLU A 67 -3.47 -55.96 9.00
C GLU A 67 -3.07 -57.10 9.98
N PRO A 68 -1.91 -57.02 10.66
CA PRO A 68 -1.97 -56.45 12.02
C PRO A 68 -0.70 -55.75 12.56
N SER A 69 -0.94 -54.91 13.57
CA SER A 69 -0.27 -54.89 14.89
C SER A 69 0.76 -53.80 15.21
N GLN A 70 0.37 -53.04 16.24
CA GLN A 70 1.14 -52.28 17.21
C GLN A 70 2.21 -53.13 17.91
N THR A 71 3.26 -52.48 18.45
CA THR A 71 3.86 -52.79 19.78
C THR A 71 4.78 -51.66 20.27
N LEU A 72 4.60 -51.31 21.55
CA LEU A 72 5.52 -50.69 22.54
C LEU A 72 5.30 -51.50 23.85
N PRO A 73 6.08 -51.39 24.95
CA PRO A 73 7.47 -50.94 25.18
C PRO A 73 8.26 -52.03 25.98
N PRO A 74 9.38 -51.73 26.69
CA PRO A 74 9.24 -51.39 28.13
C PRO A 74 10.28 -50.41 28.75
N GLU A 75 9.87 -49.84 29.90
CA GLU A 75 10.56 -49.48 31.17
C GLU A 75 11.86 -48.63 31.18
N VAL A 76 11.87 -47.41 31.73
CA VAL A 76 11.93 -46.97 33.16
C VAL A 76 13.28 -47.23 33.83
N GLU A 77 14.12 -46.19 33.90
CA GLU A 77 15.09 -45.99 35.00
C GLU A 77 15.02 -44.53 35.48
N GLU A 78 14.90 -44.40 36.80
CA GLU A 78 14.81 -43.20 37.61
C GLU A 78 16.21 -42.87 38.13
N PHE A 79 16.75 -41.66 37.86
CA PHE A 79 17.92 -41.16 38.59
C PHE A 79 17.90 -39.63 38.74
N THR A 80 17.56 -39.22 39.96
CA THR A 80 18.06 -38.09 40.76
C THR A 80 18.31 -36.73 40.10
N GLU A 81 17.49 -35.80 40.57
CA GLU A 81 17.67 -34.34 40.69
C GLU A 81 19.12 -33.92 41.03
N GLN A 82 19.79 -33.30 40.06
CA GLN A 82 20.95 -32.44 40.27
C GLN A 82 20.78 -31.19 39.41
N GLN A 83 20.55 -30.04 40.07
CA GLN A 83 20.73 -28.72 39.47
C GLN A 83 22.23 -28.50 39.16
N PRO A 84 22.57 -27.91 38.01
CA PRO A 84 23.78 -27.12 37.90
C PRO A 84 23.48 -25.64 37.66
N SER A 85 24.28 -24.85 38.35
CA SER A 85 24.36 -23.41 38.42
C SER A 85 24.86 -22.76 37.11
N GLU A 86 23.98 -22.52 36.14
CA GLU A 86 24.34 -21.79 34.90
C GLU A 86 23.79 -20.35 34.79
N VAL A 87 23.15 -19.83 35.86
CA VAL A 87 22.56 -18.47 35.85
C VAL A 87 23.51 -17.40 36.44
N GLN A 88 24.75 -17.75 36.81
CA GLN A 88 25.72 -16.79 37.38
C GLN A 88 27.01 -16.61 36.58
N GLU A 89 27.18 -17.25 35.42
CA GLU A 89 28.30 -16.99 34.51
C GLU A 89 27.95 -16.09 33.31
N GLN A 90 26.67 -15.86 33.01
CA GLN A 90 26.26 -14.94 31.93
C GLN A 90 26.20 -13.45 32.34
N GLN A 91 26.51 -13.11 33.60
CA GLN A 91 26.52 -11.71 34.08
C GLN A 91 27.93 -11.10 34.21
N LYS A 92 28.97 -11.75 33.69
CA LYS A 92 30.34 -11.21 33.67
C LYS A 92 30.98 -11.05 32.28
N GLU A 93 30.22 -11.27 31.20
CA GLU A 93 30.71 -11.11 29.83
C GLU A 93 30.12 -9.92 29.06
N ASN A 94 29.44 -8.99 29.72
CA ASN A 94 28.98 -7.72 29.10
C ASN A 94 29.88 -6.52 29.43
N GLN A 95 31.17 -6.75 29.62
CA GLN A 95 32.18 -5.69 29.71
C GLN A 95 33.47 -6.10 29.00
N GLN A 96 33.44 -6.23 27.68
CA GLN A 96 34.59 -5.84 26.85
C GLN A 96 34.29 -5.85 25.35
N LEU A 97 34.51 -4.67 24.76
CA LEU A 97 34.79 -4.40 23.34
C LEU A 97 33.61 -4.38 22.37
N GLU A 98 32.68 -3.45 22.59
CA GLU A 98 32.02 -2.77 21.48
C GLU A 98 33.03 -1.76 20.89
N SER A 99 33.40 -1.95 19.63
CA SER A 99 34.35 -1.06 18.94
C SER A 99 33.75 0.35 18.78
N PRO A 100 34.57 1.41 18.75
CA PRO A 100 34.07 2.78 18.52
C PRO A 100 33.23 2.90 17.25
N GLU A 101 33.57 2.12 16.21
CA GLU A 101 32.89 2.09 14.92
C GLU A 101 31.48 1.48 15.02
N GLN A 102 31.28 0.42 15.82
CA GLN A 102 29.93 -0.12 16.06
C GLN A 102 29.09 0.76 16.98
N TYR A 103 29.70 1.45 17.95
CA TYR A 103 29.00 2.46 18.75
C TYR A 103 28.60 3.68 17.93
N GLU A 104 29.44 4.12 16.98
CA GLU A 104 29.13 5.20 16.05
C GLU A 104 28.04 4.80 15.05
N GLU A 105 28.04 3.57 14.53
CA GLU A 105 27.01 3.06 13.61
C GLU A 105 25.63 2.91 14.30
N ILE A 106 25.61 2.57 15.59
CA ILE A 106 24.38 2.54 16.42
C ILE A 106 23.91 3.96 16.80
N GLN A 107 24.83 4.90 17.06
CA GLN A 107 24.49 6.31 17.33
C GLN A 107 24.06 7.08 16.06
N GLU A 108 24.60 6.76 14.88
CA GLU A 108 24.18 7.37 13.61
C GLU A 108 22.75 6.97 13.23
N GLN A 109 22.31 5.74 13.56
CA GLN A 109 20.91 5.33 13.36
C GLN A 109 19.93 6.02 14.33
N GLU A 110 20.39 6.53 15.48
CA GLU A 110 19.55 7.21 16.49
C GLU A 110 19.52 8.75 16.36
N THR A 111 20.10 9.34 15.30
CA THR A 111 20.18 10.82 15.13
C THR A 111 19.48 11.38 13.90
N GLU A 112 18.71 10.58 13.16
CA GLU A 112 17.88 11.11 12.07
C GLU A 112 16.77 12.02 12.63
N GLU A 113 16.68 13.26 12.13
CA GLU A 113 15.62 14.20 12.54
C GLU A 113 14.22 13.56 12.38
N PRO A 114 13.29 13.78 13.32
CA PRO A 114 11.93 13.29 13.20
C PRO A 114 11.28 13.79 11.90
N SER A 115 10.90 12.85 11.03
CA SER A 115 10.21 13.11 9.76
C SER A 115 9.25 11.96 9.43
N LEU A 116 8.28 12.23 8.56
CA LEU A 116 7.31 11.23 8.11
C LEU A 116 8.00 10.02 7.47
N LYS A 117 8.96 10.23 6.57
CA LYS A 117 9.70 9.13 5.92
C LYS A 117 10.50 8.28 6.90
N ASN A 118 11.06 8.87 7.95
CA ASN A 118 11.82 8.12 8.95
C ASN A 118 10.88 7.27 9.82
N PHE A 119 9.74 7.82 10.24
CA PHE A 119 8.69 7.03 10.92
C PHE A 119 8.11 5.93 10.03
N ALA A 120 7.84 6.22 8.77
CA ALA A 120 7.35 5.25 7.79
C ALA A 120 8.32 4.07 7.62
N LYS A 121 9.63 4.36 7.55
CA LYS A 121 10.71 3.36 7.50
C LYS A 121 10.69 2.43 8.71
N TYR A 122 10.49 2.95 9.93
CA TYR A 122 10.32 2.11 11.14
C TYR A 122 9.08 1.21 11.07
N CYS A 123 8.03 1.67 10.40
CA CYS A 123 6.82 0.90 10.15
C CYS A 123 6.93 -0.07 8.95
N GLY A 124 8.09 -0.12 8.28
CA GLY A 124 8.30 -1.00 7.12
C GLY A 124 7.60 -0.55 5.83
N ILE A 125 7.14 0.70 5.76
CA ILE A 125 6.45 1.25 4.58
C ILE A 125 7.21 2.47 4.01
N ALA A 126 6.89 2.82 2.78
CA ALA A 126 7.21 4.10 2.19
C ALA A 126 6.04 5.07 2.34
N ILE A 127 6.33 6.33 2.63
CA ILE A 127 5.34 7.42 2.62
C ILE A 127 5.66 8.39 1.48
N GLY A 128 4.63 8.83 0.77
CA GLY A 128 4.78 9.64 -0.42
C GLY A 128 3.72 10.71 -0.58
N THR A 129 3.89 11.50 -1.64
CA THR A 129 2.94 12.54 -2.04
C THR A 129 2.89 12.71 -3.56
N CYS A 130 1.85 13.34 -4.10
CA CYS A 130 1.89 13.82 -5.48
C CYS A 130 2.65 15.16 -5.59
N VAL A 131 3.24 15.40 -6.76
CA VAL A 131 3.98 16.63 -7.05
C VAL A 131 3.60 17.18 -8.41
N SER A 132 3.44 18.50 -8.47
CA SER A 132 3.28 19.27 -9.70
C SER A 132 4.60 19.97 -10.06
N TYR A 133 4.88 20.14 -11.36
CA TYR A 133 6.13 20.73 -11.83
C TYR A 133 6.37 22.16 -11.30
N ASN A 134 5.34 23.01 -11.30
CA ASN A 134 5.49 24.42 -10.95
C ASN A 134 5.95 24.64 -9.48
N PRO A 135 5.26 24.11 -8.45
CA PRO A 135 5.76 24.25 -7.08
C PRO A 135 7.13 23.60 -6.92
N LEU A 136 7.36 22.41 -7.50
CA LEU A 136 8.66 21.75 -7.45
C LEU A 136 9.78 22.64 -8.03
N LYS A 137 9.52 23.35 -9.13
CA LYS A 137 10.51 24.20 -9.80
C LYS A 137 10.76 25.52 -9.07
N PHE A 138 9.72 26.18 -8.58
CA PHE A 138 9.78 27.59 -8.20
C PHE A 138 9.65 27.85 -6.70
N ASP A 139 9.22 26.88 -5.91
CA ASP A 139 9.06 27.04 -4.45
C ASP A 139 10.14 26.23 -3.70
N GLN A 140 11.06 26.94 -3.05
CA GLN A 140 12.13 26.31 -2.27
C GLN A 140 11.60 25.64 -1.00
N ASN A 141 10.63 26.25 -0.31
CA ASN A 141 10.07 25.68 0.91
C ASN A 141 9.32 24.37 0.60
N TYR A 142 8.58 24.35 -0.51
CA TYR A 142 7.95 23.13 -1.03
C TYR A 142 8.97 22.00 -1.23
N ARG A 143 10.12 22.28 -1.86
CA ARG A 143 11.18 21.27 -2.05
C ARG A 143 11.79 20.82 -0.72
N ASP A 144 12.05 21.74 0.20
CA ASP A 144 12.68 21.42 1.48
C ASP A 144 11.80 20.49 2.32
N ILE A 145 10.49 20.77 2.38
CA ILE A 145 9.51 19.89 3.03
C ILE A 145 9.42 18.55 2.29
N LEU A 146 9.34 18.58 0.95
CA LEU A 146 9.24 17.37 0.13
C LEU A 146 10.41 16.39 0.41
N ILE A 147 11.64 16.91 0.40
CA ILE A 147 12.87 16.13 0.65
C ILE A 147 12.90 15.62 2.09
N ARG A 148 12.47 16.44 3.06
CA ARG A 148 12.47 16.05 4.47
C ARG A 148 11.47 14.93 4.76
N GLU A 149 10.26 15.05 4.24
CA GLU A 149 9.12 14.25 4.71
C GLU A 149 8.83 12.99 3.89
N PHE A 150 9.19 12.95 2.60
CA PHE A 150 8.68 11.90 1.71
C PHE A 150 9.79 11.06 1.07
N SER A 151 9.42 9.82 0.73
CA SER A 151 10.29 8.81 0.11
C SER A 151 9.77 8.32 -1.24
N VAL A 152 8.55 8.72 -1.61
CA VAL A 152 7.90 8.43 -2.89
C VAL A 152 7.25 9.71 -3.43
N VAL A 153 7.36 9.93 -4.73
CA VAL A 153 6.58 10.95 -5.43
C VAL A 153 5.80 10.37 -6.59
N THR A 154 4.62 10.93 -6.82
CA THR A 154 3.79 10.67 -8.00
C THR A 154 3.65 11.98 -8.80
N PRO A 155 4.08 12.07 -10.06
CA PRO A 155 3.78 13.24 -10.89
C PRO A 155 2.27 13.39 -11.03
N GLU A 156 1.72 14.52 -10.56
CA GLU A 156 0.27 14.73 -10.46
C GLU A 156 -0.39 14.74 -11.84
N ASN A 157 0.29 15.33 -12.83
CA ASN A 157 -0.22 15.46 -14.20
C ASN A 157 0.81 15.13 -15.28
N GLU A 158 2.09 15.32 -14.98
CA GLU A 158 3.17 15.40 -15.97
C GLU A 158 3.46 14.07 -16.68
N MET A 159 2.95 12.95 -16.15
CA MET A 159 3.02 11.62 -16.77
C MET A 159 1.70 11.17 -17.42
N LYS A 160 0.61 11.94 -17.32
CA LYS A 160 -0.67 11.63 -17.97
C LYS A 160 -0.57 11.78 -19.50
N PHE A 161 -1.44 11.08 -20.22
CA PHE A 161 -1.40 10.95 -21.68
C PHE A 161 -1.29 12.30 -22.40
N GLU A 162 -2.14 13.28 -22.07
CA GLU A 162 -2.10 14.60 -22.74
C GLU A 162 -0.79 15.37 -22.54
N TYR A 163 -0.06 15.12 -21.44
CA TYR A 163 1.20 15.80 -21.14
C TYR A 163 2.36 15.15 -21.87
N VAL A 164 2.45 13.82 -21.81
CA VAL A 164 3.59 13.09 -22.40
C VAL A 164 3.44 12.84 -23.89
N HIS A 165 2.21 12.78 -24.42
CA HIS A 165 1.92 12.49 -25.84
C HIS A 165 0.92 13.49 -26.45
N PRO A 166 1.21 14.80 -26.43
CA PRO A 166 0.27 15.86 -26.79
C PRO A 166 -0.15 15.87 -28.26
N PHE A 167 0.68 15.34 -29.16
CA PHE A 167 0.41 15.22 -30.60
C PHE A 167 0.77 13.82 -31.09
N ARG A 168 0.07 13.33 -32.12
CA ARG A 168 0.22 11.96 -32.63
C ARG A 168 1.67 11.51 -32.82
N GLU A 169 2.49 12.34 -33.45
CA GLU A 169 3.88 12.03 -33.80
C GLU A 169 4.91 12.63 -32.82
N THR A 170 4.47 13.21 -31.70
CA THR A 170 5.34 13.99 -30.80
C THR A 170 5.08 13.67 -29.33
N TYR A 171 6.11 13.15 -28.65
CA TYR A 171 6.15 13.07 -27.20
C TYR A 171 6.82 14.29 -26.57
N ASN A 172 6.38 14.66 -25.36
CA ASN A 172 6.97 15.71 -24.56
C ASN A 172 7.23 15.22 -23.13
N PHE A 173 8.44 14.75 -22.88
CA PHE A 173 8.84 14.22 -21.58
C PHE A 173 9.46 15.26 -20.65
N ARG A 174 9.65 16.51 -21.09
CA ARG A 174 10.45 17.50 -20.37
C ARG A 174 10.04 17.65 -18.90
N LEU A 175 8.74 17.77 -18.64
CA LEU A 175 8.21 17.99 -17.29
C LEU A 175 8.41 16.76 -16.40
N ALA A 176 8.02 15.57 -16.88
CA ALA A 176 8.20 14.32 -16.16
C ALA A 176 9.69 13.99 -15.95
N ASP A 177 10.56 14.24 -16.93
CA ASP A 177 12.01 14.06 -16.80
C ASP A 177 12.60 14.93 -15.69
N GLU A 178 12.15 16.19 -15.55
CA GLU A 178 12.61 17.08 -14.48
C GLU A 178 12.16 16.58 -13.09
N ILE A 179 10.95 16.03 -12.96
CA ILE A 179 10.46 15.44 -11.71
C ILE A 179 11.23 14.15 -11.37
N VAL A 180 11.40 13.24 -12.34
CA VAL A 180 12.13 11.99 -12.12
C VAL A 180 13.58 12.27 -11.74
N LYS A 181 14.22 13.23 -12.44
CA LYS A 181 15.58 13.65 -12.12
C LYS A 181 15.67 14.20 -10.70
N PHE A 182 14.75 15.08 -10.30
CA PHE A 182 14.72 15.59 -8.92
C PHE A 182 14.57 14.47 -7.90
N ALA A 183 13.69 13.49 -8.17
CA ALA A 183 13.47 12.37 -7.27
C ALA A 183 14.75 11.52 -7.12
N GLU A 184 15.41 11.18 -8.22
CA GLU A 184 16.68 10.45 -8.23
C GLU A 184 17.80 11.18 -7.46
N GLU A 185 17.96 12.48 -7.69
CA GLU A 185 18.97 13.31 -7.02
C GLU A 185 18.77 13.36 -5.49
N ASN A 186 17.55 13.09 -5.01
CA ASN A 186 17.20 13.14 -3.58
C ASN A 186 16.87 11.75 -2.99
N GLY A 187 17.10 10.66 -3.72
CA GLY A 187 16.83 9.30 -3.23
C GLY A 187 15.34 9.00 -3.03
N ILE A 188 14.46 9.69 -3.75
CA ILE A 188 13.00 9.52 -3.70
C ILE A 188 12.58 8.60 -4.85
N LYS A 189 11.73 7.61 -4.57
CA LYS A 189 11.18 6.72 -5.61
C LYS A 189 10.06 7.40 -6.39
N VAL A 190 9.85 6.99 -7.64
CA VAL A 190 8.77 7.54 -8.48
C VAL A 190 7.72 6.47 -8.76
N ARG A 191 6.45 6.79 -8.48
CA ARG A 191 5.28 6.08 -9.03
C ARG A 191 4.83 6.81 -10.30
N GLY A 192 4.67 6.08 -11.39
CA GLY A 192 4.15 6.61 -12.64
C GLY A 192 2.62 6.63 -12.65
N HIS A 193 2.05 7.80 -12.93
CA HIS A 193 0.60 8.03 -12.95
C HIS A 193 0.20 8.91 -14.15
N CYS A 194 -0.62 8.44 -15.08
CA CYS A 194 -1.07 7.06 -15.30
C CYS A 194 -1.07 6.77 -16.80
N LEU A 195 -0.97 5.50 -17.19
CA LEU A 195 -0.81 5.13 -18.61
C LEU A 195 -2.12 5.12 -19.39
N VAL A 196 -3.19 4.63 -18.79
CA VAL A 196 -4.52 4.54 -19.41
C VAL A 196 -5.57 5.13 -18.50
N TRP A 197 -6.20 6.22 -18.96
CA TRP A 197 -7.31 6.85 -18.26
C TRP A 197 -8.32 7.40 -19.25
N HIS A 198 -9.53 7.68 -18.79
CA HIS A 198 -10.61 8.21 -19.63
C HIS A 198 -10.61 9.75 -19.70
N GLN A 199 -9.88 10.41 -18.80
CA GLN A 199 -9.72 11.86 -18.75
C GLN A 199 -8.32 12.27 -19.22
N GLN A 200 -8.11 13.58 -19.40
CA GLN A 200 -6.81 14.17 -19.74
C GLN A 200 -6.16 13.48 -20.94
N LEU A 201 -6.99 13.23 -21.96
CA LEU A 201 -6.57 12.69 -23.25
C LEU A 201 -6.31 13.83 -24.23
N PRO A 202 -5.25 13.74 -25.04
CA PRO A 202 -4.95 14.78 -26.00
C PRO A 202 -6.03 14.85 -27.08
N SER A 203 -6.25 16.05 -27.63
CA SER A 203 -7.36 16.30 -28.57
C SER A 203 -7.34 15.42 -29.81
N TRP A 204 -6.16 14.94 -30.25
CA TRP A 204 -6.02 14.06 -31.41
C TRP A 204 -6.50 12.64 -31.16
N ILE A 205 -6.56 12.19 -29.89
CA ILE A 205 -7.21 10.94 -29.49
C ILE A 205 -8.73 11.15 -29.46
N ILE A 206 -9.19 12.18 -28.75
CA ILE A 206 -10.63 12.43 -28.53
C ILE A 206 -11.37 12.67 -29.85
N LYS A 207 -10.78 13.44 -30.75
CA LYS A 207 -11.38 13.84 -32.04
C LYS A 207 -10.97 12.92 -33.19
N GLY A 208 -10.07 11.97 -32.94
CA GLY A 208 -9.57 11.07 -33.97
C GLY A 208 -10.60 9.99 -34.29
N GLU A 209 -10.75 9.70 -35.57
CA GLU A 209 -11.50 8.53 -36.04
C GLU A 209 -10.52 7.38 -36.25
N PHE A 210 -10.59 6.40 -35.37
CA PHE A 210 -9.72 5.23 -35.40
C PHE A 210 -10.52 3.95 -35.56
N THR A 211 -9.97 3.00 -36.30
CA THR A 211 -10.39 1.60 -36.18
C THR A 211 -9.95 1.04 -34.82
N LYS A 212 -10.50 -0.13 -34.46
CA LYS A 212 -10.08 -0.86 -33.27
C LYS A 212 -8.57 -1.14 -33.30
N GLU A 213 -8.06 -1.60 -34.43
CA GLU A 213 -6.67 -1.98 -34.63
C GLU A 213 -5.73 -0.77 -34.53
N GLU A 214 -6.11 0.35 -35.12
CA GLU A 214 -5.35 1.61 -35.04
C GLU A 214 -5.26 2.11 -33.61
N LEU A 215 -6.39 2.20 -32.89
CA LEU A 215 -6.39 2.70 -31.51
C LEU A 215 -5.64 1.75 -30.57
N MET A 216 -5.76 0.44 -30.78
CA MET A 216 -5.00 -0.57 -30.04
C MET A 216 -3.49 -0.44 -30.29
N SER A 217 -3.07 -0.18 -31.52
CA SER A 217 -1.66 0.08 -31.85
C SER A 217 -1.16 1.37 -31.20
N ILE A 218 -1.95 2.44 -31.23
CA ILE A 218 -1.62 3.72 -30.59
C ILE A 218 -1.45 3.53 -29.08
N LEU A 219 -2.39 2.82 -28.43
CA LEU A 219 -2.34 2.58 -26.99
C LEU A 219 -1.12 1.73 -26.61
N LYS A 220 -0.81 0.69 -27.40
CA LYS A 220 0.40 -0.12 -27.21
C LYS A 220 1.66 0.72 -27.32
N GLU A 221 1.80 1.51 -28.38
CA GLU A 221 2.96 2.36 -28.61
C GLU A 221 3.13 3.38 -27.48
N HIS A 222 2.05 4.00 -27.04
CA HIS A 222 2.04 4.92 -25.90
C HIS A 222 2.60 4.26 -24.64
N ILE A 223 2.02 3.12 -24.23
CA ILE A 223 2.44 2.40 -23.03
C ILE A 223 3.91 1.99 -23.13
N GLN A 224 4.32 1.38 -24.24
CA GLN A 224 5.70 0.90 -24.39
C GLN A 224 6.72 2.03 -24.46
N THR A 225 6.37 3.17 -25.07
CA THR A 225 7.24 4.34 -25.15
C THR A 225 7.41 4.98 -23.77
N VAL A 226 6.31 5.21 -23.05
CA VAL A 226 6.34 5.86 -21.73
C VAL A 226 7.01 4.96 -20.70
N VAL A 227 6.58 3.70 -20.57
CA VAL A 227 7.18 2.75 -19.62
C VAL A 227 8.64 2.46 -19.97
N GLY A 228 8.95 2.22 -21.26
CA GLY A 228 10.29 1.95 -21.72
C GLY A 228 11.27 3.10 -21.46
N ARG A 229 10.81 4.36 -21.53
CA ARG A 229 11.62 5.54 -21.20
C ARG A 229 12.06 5.55 -19.73
N TYR A 230 11.19 5.12 -18.83
CA TYR A 230 11.42 5.15 -17.38
C TYR A 230 11.77 3.79 -16.80
N LYS A 231 12.14 2.82 -17.65
CA LYS A 231 12.50 1.47 -17.25
C LYS A 231 13.55 1.48 -16.14
N GLY A 232 13.26 0.81 -15.02
CA GLY A 232 14.12 0.73 -13.84
C GLY A 232 14.25 2.01 -13.01
N ARG A 233 13.55 3.10 -13.40
CA ARG A 233 13.56 4.41 -12.71
C ARG A 233 12.22 4.71 -12.03
N VAL A 234 11.14 4.12 -12.53
CA VAL A 234 9.80 4.16 -11.93
C VAL A 234 9.53 2.79 -11.31
N TYR A 235 9.25 2.73 -10.00
CA TYR A 235 9.10 1.45 -9.28
C TYR A 235 7.72 0.81 -9.50
N ALA A 236 6.70 1.63 -9.76
CA ALA A 236 5.33 1.20 -9.94
C ALA A 236 4.59 2.09 -10.95
N TRP A 237 3.66 1.50 -11.71
CA TRP A 237 2.78 2.20 -12.63
C TRP A 237 1.31 1.99 -12.28
N ASP A 238 0.56 3.09 -12.25
CA ASP A 238 -0.89 3.06 -12.47
C ASP A 238 -1.14 2.80 -13.96
N VAL A 239 -1.29 1.51 -14.30
CA VAL A 239 -1.45 1.09 -15.69
C VAL A 239 -2.82 1.50 -16.21
N VAL A 240 -3.87 1.18 -15.45
CA VAL A 240 -5.24 1.54 -15.77
C VAL A 240 -5.85 2.26 -14.58
N ASN A 241 -6.29 3.50 -14.81
CA ASN A 241 -6.94 4.35 -13.82
C ASN A 241 -8.46 4.40 -14.08
N GLU A 242 -9.26 4.18 -13.05
CA GLU A 242 -10.70 4.46 -13.01
C GLU A 242 -11.54 3.83 -14.14
N ALA A 243 -11.21 2.60 -14.54
CA ALA A 243 -11.98 1.90 -15.58
C ALA A 243 -13.39 1.48 -15.16
N ILE A 244 -13.73 1.53 -13.86
CA ILE A 244 -15.07 1.24 -13.35
C ILE A 244 -15.78 2.57 -13.05
N ALA A 245 -17.03 2.68 -13.47
CA ALA A 245 -17.90 3.82 -13.18
C ALA A 245 -18.50 3.71 -11.76
N ASP A 246 -19.07 4.80 -11.25
CA ASP A 246 -19.63 4.86 -9.88
C ASP A 246 -20.78 3.86 -9.67
N ASP A 247 -21.49 3.50 -10.74
CA ASP A 247 -22.55 2.50 -10.72
C ASP A 247 -22.02 1.07 -10.80
N GLY A 248 -20.70 0.86 -10.80
CA GLY A 248 -20.05 -0.45 -10.89
C GLY A 248 -20.02 -1.07 -12.29
N SER A 249 -20.41 -0.35 -13.34
CA SER A 249 -20.24 -0.79 -14.73
C SER A 249 -18.85 -0.45 -15.26
N LEU A 250 -18.43 -1.07 -16.37
CA LEU A 250 -17.25 -0.60 -17.10
C LEU A 250 -17.53 0.82 -17.61
N ARG A 251 -16.59 1.72 -17.35
CA ARG A 251 -16.73 3.13 -17.71
C ARG A 251 -16.73 3.29 -19.23
N LYS A 252 -17.78 3.96 -19.73
CA LYS A 252 -17.86 4.40 -21.12
C LYS A 252 -16.72 5.37 -21.42
N SER A 253 -15.77 4.90 -22.21
CA SER A 253 -14.54 5.59 -22.59
C SER A 253 -14.21 5.25 -24.04
N ILE A 254 -13.40 6.07 -24.69
CA ILE A 254 -12.95 5.77 -26.07
C ILE A 254 -12.31 4.38 -26.16
N TRP A 255 -11.57 3.97 -25.12
CA TRP A 255 -10.93 2.66 -25.03
C TRP A 255 -11.97 1.53 -25.05
N LEU A 256 -12.98 1.60 -24.17
CA LEU A 256 -14.04 0.60 -24.11
C LEU A 256 -14.88 0.58 -25.38
N GLU A 257 -15.24 1.75 -25.92
CA GLU A 257 -16.13 1.86 -27.08
C GLU A 257 -15.48 1.39 -28.38
N LYS A 258 -14.18 1.65 -28.56
CA LYS A 258 -13.46 1.33 -29.80
C LYS A 258 -12.74 0.00 -29.75
N ILE A 259 -12.14 -0.36 -28.62
CA ILE A 259 -11.36 -1.59 -28.48
C ILE A 259 -12.24 -2.70 -27.89
N GLY A 260 -12.98 -2.39 -26.82
CA GLY A 260 -13.65 -3.38 -25.98
C GLY A 260 -12.88 -3.63 -24.67
N PRO A 261 -13.44 -4.39 -23.72
CA PRO A 261 -12.89 -4.56 -22.38
C PRO A 261 -11.47 -5.13 -22.32
N GLU A 262 -11.01 -5.79 -23.39
CA GLU A 262 -9.65 -6.34 -23.50
C GLU A 262 -8.55 -5.28 -23.46
N TYR A 263 -8.85 -3.98 -23.65
CA TYR A 263 -7.84 -2.92 -23.54
C TYR A 263 -7.14 -2.93 -22.16
N ILE A 264 -7.88 -3.32 -21.10
CA ILE A 264 -7.35 -3.38 -19.73
C ILE A 264 -6.27 -4.47 -19.66
N GLU A 265 -6.62 -5.70 -20.07
CA GLU A 265 -5.71 -6.84 -20.09
C GLU A 265 -4.46 -6.56 -20.95
N LEU A 266 -4.67 -5.98 -22.13
CA LEU A 266 -3.60 -5.65 -23.05
C LEU A 266 -2.66 -4.59 -22.49
N ALA A 267 -3.19 -3.57 -21.80
CA ALA A 267 -2.38 -2.50 -21.22
C ALA A 267 -1.38 -3.05 -20.19
N PHE A 268 -1.82 -3.95 -19.30
CA PHE A 268 -0.92 -4.61 -18.33
C PHE A 268 0.15 -5.45 -19.03
N LYS A 269 -0.23 -6.23 -20.06
CA LYS A 269 0.74 -7.02 -20.83
C LYS A 269 1.81 -6.15 -21.48
N TRP A 270 1.42 -5.05 -22.12
CA TRP A 270 2.38 -4.15 -22.79
C TRP A 270 3.25 -3.37 -21.81
N ALA A 271 2.71 -2.98 -20.65
CA ALA A 271 3.50 -2.35 -19.60
C ALA A 271 4.58 -3.31 -19.07
N HIS A 272 4.21 -4.57 -18.80
CA HIS A 272 5.17 -5.59 -18.36
C HIS A 272 6.19 -5.96 -19.44
N GLU A 273 5.79 -6.00 -20.72
CA GLU A 273 6.72 -6.20 -21.84
C GLU A 273 7.80 -5.09 -21.90
N ALA A 274 7.44 -3.84 -21.58
CA ALA A 274 8.36 -2.72 -21.60
C ALA A 274 9.29 -2.71 -20.37
N ASP A 275 8.72 -2.91 -19.18
CA ASP A 275 9.48 -3.03 -17.93
C ASP A 275 8.95 -4.18 -17.04
N PRO A 276 9.60 -5.36 -17.09
CA PRO A 276 9.21 -6.50 -16.27
C PRO A 276 9.42 -6.30 -14.76
N ASP A 277 10.29 -5.37 -14.35
CA ASP A 277 10.66 -5.16 -12.95
C ASP A 277 9.73 -4.16 -12.24
N ALA A 278 8.95 -3.38 -12.99
CA ALA A 278 7.99 -2.43 -12.42
C ALA A 278 6.74 -3.14 -11.87
N LEU A 279 6.28 -2.71 -10.70
CA LEU A 279 4.99 -3.13 -10.15
C LEU A 279 3.84 -2.49 -10.94
N LEU A 280 2.79 -3.24 -11.22
CA LEU A 280 1.71 -2.82 -12.13
C LEU A 280 0.39 -2.82 -11.38
N PHE A 281 -0.25 -1.65 -11.32
CA PHE A 281 -1.44 -1.42 -10.51
C PHE A 281 -2.66 -1.06 -11.36
N TYR A 282 -3.81 -1.54 -10.89
CA TYR A 282 -5.10 -0.94 -11.19
C TYR A 282 -5.41 0.10 -10.11
N ASN A 283 -5.76 1.34 -10.47
CA ASN A 283 -5.99 2.42 -9.50
C ASN A 283 -7.40 3.01 -9.66
N ASP A 284 -8.10 3.28 -8.55
CA ASP A 284 -9.47 3.85 -8.60
C ASP A 284 -9.86 4.52 -7.27
N TYR A 285 -10.83 5.44 -7.33
CA TYR A 285 -11.49 6.05 -6.17
C TYR A 285 -12.77 5.32 -5.76
N GLY A 286 -13.20 5.54 -4.52
CA GLY A 286 -14.51 5.07 -4.05
C GLY A 286 -14.57 3.55 -3.93
N ILE A 287 -13.40 2.91 -3.85
CA ILE A 287 -13.23 1.48 -3.73
C ILE A 287 -12.60 1.09 -2.40
N GLU A 288 -12.49 2.01 -1.43
CA GLU A 288 -11.88 1.80 -0.12
C GLU A 288 -12.74 0.86 0.74
N GLU A 289 -14.07 0.98 0.63
CA GLU A 289 -15.04 0.12 1.30
C GLU A 289 -15.58 -0.99 0.38
N ILE A 290 -16.12 -2.06 0.96
CA ILE A 290 -16.91 -3.06 0.22
C ILE A 290 -18.22 -2.42 -0.22
N ASN A 291 -18.36 -2.23 -1.54
CA ASN A 291 -19.51 -1.65 -2.20
C ASN A 291 -19.63 -2.20 -3.63
N LYS A 292 -20.60 -1.71 -4.41
CA LYS A 292 -20.83 -2.19 -5.78
C LYS A 292 -19.60 -1.99 -6.69
N LYS A 293 -18.95 -0.83 -6.61
CA LYS A 293 -17.78 -0.49 -7.43
C LYS A 293 -16.58 -1.35 -7.06
N SER A 294 -16.24 -1.45 -5.77
CA SER A 294 -15.12 -2.29 -5.32
C SER A 294 -15.35 -3.78 -5.56
N ASN A 295 -16.60 -4.27 -5.55
CA ASN A 295 -16.93 -5.64 -5.96
C ASN A 295 -16.63 -5.87 -7.45
N THR A 296 -16.96 -4.92 -8.33
CA THR A 296 -16.61 -5.02 -9.75
C THR A 296 -15.10 -5.01 -9.95
N VAL A 297 -14.38 -4.12 -9.26
CA VAL A 297 -12.90 -4.09 -9.31
C VAL A 297 -12.30 -5.41 -8.83
N TYR A 298 -12.81 -5.95 -7.73
CA TYR A 298 -12.39 -7.25 -7.19
C TYR A 298 -12.54 -8.38 -8.22
N GLU A 299 -13.70 -8.50 -8.87
CA GLU A 299 -13.91 -9.53 -9.90
C GLU A 299 -13.07 -9.27 -11.16
N LEU A 300 -12.85 -8.01 -11.54
CA LEU A 300 -11.97 -7.64 -12.65
C LEU A 300 -10.54 -8.13 -12.40
N VAL A 301 -9.92 -7.75 -11.27
CA VAL A 301 -8.52 -8.10 -11.00
C VAL A 301 -8.34 -9.60 -10.78
N LYS A 302 -9.32 -10.26 -10.16
CA LYS A 302 -9.35 -11.72 -10.02
C LYS A 302 -9.37 -12.43 -11.37
N GLU A 303 -10.15 -11.93 -12.32
CA GLU A 303 -10.20 -12.48 -13.68
C GLU A 303 -8.89 -12.23 -14.45
N LEU A 304 -8.26 -11.06 -14.28
CA LEU A 304 -6.95 -10.77 -14.86
C LEU A 304 -5.88 -11.72 -14.31
N LEU A 305 -5.83 -11.93 -13.00
CA LEU A 305 -4.94 -12.92 -12.36
C LEU A 305 -5.19 -14.33 -12.89
N ARG A 306 -6.45 -14.76 -13.01
CA ARG A 306 -6.82 -16.08 -13.54
C ARG A 306 -6.31 -16.30 -14.97
N LYS A 307 -6.23 -15.24 -15.77
CA LYS A 307 -5.70 -15.25 -17.14
C LYS A 307 -4.17 -15.13 -17.21
N GLY A 308 -3.47 -15.01 -16.08
CA GLY A 308 -2.02 -14.82 -16.03
C GLY A 308 -1.58 -13.43 -16.50
N VAL A 309 -2.43 -12.41 -16.38
CA VAL A 309 -2.06 -11.02 -16.67
C VAL A 309 -1.13 -10.52 -15.56
N PRO A 310 -0.04 -9.81 -15.89
CA PRO A 310 0.92 -9.29 -14.90
C PRO A 310 0.34 -8.08 -14.17
N ILE A 311 -0.62 -8.30 -13.28
CA ILE A 311 -1.12 -7.31 -12.33
C ILE A 311 -0.58 -7.64 -10.94
N HIS A 312 0.05 -6.66 -10.31
CA HIS A 312 0.77 -6.85 -9.05
C HIS A 312 0.03 -6.24 -7.85
N GLY A 313 -0.86 -5.26 -8.09
CA GLY A 313 -1.60 -4.63 -7.01
C GLY A 313 -2.81 -3.81 -7.43
N VAL A 314 -3.50 -3.29 -6.41
CA VAL A 314 -4.61 -2.35 -6.52
C VAL A 314 -4.30 -1.10 -5.69
N GLY A 315 -4.41 0.07 -6.31
CA GLY A 315 -4.30 1.38 -5.67
C GLY A 315 -5.68 1.88 -5.24
N PHE A 316 -5.82 2.23 -3.97
CA PHE A 316 -7.00 2.90 -3.43
C PHE A 316 -6.69 4.40 -3.33
N GLN A 317 -7.31 5.21 -4.19
CA GLN A 317 -7.05 6.65 -4.23
C GLN A 317 -7.33 7.28 -2.86
N THR A 318 -8.44 6.93 -2.21
CA THR A 318 -8.75 7.40 -0.84
C THR A 318 -8.97 8.92 -0.78
N HIS A 319 -9.66 9.49 -1.78
CA HIS A 319 -10.17 10.87 -1.73
C HIS A 319 -11.43 10.96 -0.87
N LEU A 320 -11.29 11.44 0.36
CA LEU A 320 -12.37 11.42 1.35
C LEU A 320 -12.97 12.81 1.61
N THR A 321 -14.14 12.83 2.23
CA THR A 321 -14.76 14.03 2.82
C THR A 321 -14.88 13.88 4.31
N LEU A 322 -14.68 14.95 5.07
CA LEU A 322 -14.87 14.93 6.51
C LEU A 322 -16.32 14.61 6.94
N GLU A 323 -17.32 14.95 6.11
CA GLU A 323 -18.73 14.66 6.39
C GLU A 323 -19.10 13.19 6.22
N ARG A 324 -18.28 12.41 5.51
CA ARG A 324 -18.54 11.01 5.20
C ARG A 324 -17.23 10.20 5.25
N PRO A 325 -16.61 10.07 6.43
CA PRO A 325 -15.47 9.19 6.58
C PRO A 325 -15.91 7.74 6.36
N PRO A 326 -15.06 6.88 5.76
CA PRO A 326 -15.39 5.49 5.51
C PRO A 326 -15.46 4.71 6.83
N ASN A 327 -16.18 3.59 6.84
CA ASN A 327 -16.20 2.71 8.00
C ASN A 327 -14.85 1.95 8.13
N PRO A 328 -14.10 2.09 9.24
CA PRO A 328 -12.80 1.45 9.43
C PRO A 328 -12.78 -0.07 9.20
N ASP A 329 -13.74 -0.80 9.77
CA ASP A 329 -13.81 -2.25 9.66
C ASP A 329 -14.13 -2.70 8.23
N ASN A 330 -14.91 -1.89 7.50
CA ASN A 330 -15.22 -2.14 6.10
C ASN A 330 -13.99 -1.94 5.21
N VAL A 331 -13.21 -0.88 5.45
CA VAL A 331 -11.93 -0.65 4.77
C VAL A 331 -10.96 -1.80 5.03
N ALA A 332 -10.79 -2.22 6.30
CA ALA A 332 -9.91 -3.33 6.67
C ALA A 332 -10.32 -4.64 5.97
N ARG A 333 -11.60 -4.99 5.96
CA ARG A 333 -12.10 -6.19 5.26
C ARG A 333 -11.89 -6.11 3.75
N ASN A 334 -12.04 -4.92 3.17
CA ASN A 334 -11.86 -4.73 1.75
C ASN A 334 -10.39 -4.86 1.35
N ILE A 335 -9.45 -4.26 2.08
CA ILE A 335 -8.01 -4.46 1.88
C ILE A 335 -7.69 -5.96 1.95
N LYS A 336 -8.14 -6.63 3.02
CA LYS A 336 -7.88 -8.05 3.24
C LYS A 336 -8.29 -8.93 2.06
N ARG A 337 -9.48 -8.74 1.47
CA ARG A 337 -9.90 -9.59 0.34
C ARG A 337 -9.02 -9.42 -0.91
N PHE A 338 -8.50 -8.22 -1.18
CA PHE A 338 -7.56 -8.03 -2.29
C PHE A 338 -6.19 -8.67 -1.98
N GLU A 339 -5.72 -8.59 -0.74
CA GLU A 339 -4.51 -9.30 -0.29
C GLU A 339 -4.67 -10.84 -0.38
N GLU A 340 -5.86 -11.37 -0.11
CA GLU A 340 -6.18 -12.81 -0.26
C GLU A 340 -6.13 -13.29 -1.72
N LEU A 341 -6.18 -12.38 -2.71
CA LEU A 341 -5.89 -12.69 -4.12
C LEU A 341 -4.38 -12.73 -4.44
N GLY A 342 -3.53 -12.41 -3.47
CA GLY A 342 -2.08 -12.26 -3.64
C GLY A 342 -1.65 -10.90 -4.17
N LEU A 343 -2.53 -9.90 -4.17
CA LEU A 343 -2.24 -8.55 -4.65
C LEU A 343 -1.63 -7.67 -3.54
N ILE A 344 -0.80 -6.72 -3.95
CA ILE A 344 -0.40 -5.60 -3.10
C ILE A 344 -1.55 -4.59 -3.07
N VAL A 345 -1.89 -4.07 -1.89
CA VAL A 345 -2.78 -2.90 -1.77
C VAL A 345 -1.94 -1.68 -1.36
N GLU A 346 -2.09 -0.58 -2.09
CA GLU A 346 -1.44 0.70 -1.76
C GLU A 346 -2.50 1.80 -1.63
N ILE A 347 -2.29 2.71 -0.68
CA ILE A 347 -3.03 3.98 -0.62
C ILE A 347 -2.29 4.95 -1.54
N THR A 348 -2.97 5.51 -2.53
CA THR A 348 -2.30 6.18 -3.66
C THR A 348 -2.51 7.70 -3.73
N GLU A 349 -3.61 8.23 -3.20
CA GLU A 349 -4.01 9.62 -3.43
C GLU A 349 -4.75 10.21 -2.22
N MET A 350 -4.36 9.85 -0.99
CA MET A 350 -5.18 10.21 0.17
C MET A 350 -5.24 11.73 0.38
N ASP A 351 -6.47 12.23 0.46
CA ASP A 351 -6.81 13.56 0.97
C ASP A 351 -8.14 13.51 1.74
N VAL A 352 -8.38 14.49 2.61
CA VAL A 352 -9.62 14.56 3.39
C VAL A 352 -10.15 15.99 3.35
N ARG A 353 -10.93 16.33 2.32
CA ARG A 353 -11.45 17.69 2.17
C ARG A 353 -12.48 18.05 3.25
N ILE A 354 -12.44 19.31 3.68
CA ILE A 354 -13.34 19.89 4.68
C ILE A 354 -14.21 20.94 4.00
N ARG A 355 -15.50 20.96 4.33
CA ARG A 355 -16.41 22.00 3.84
C ARG A 355 -16.10 23.34 4.51
N GLU A 356 -16.05 24.40 3.72
CA GLU A 356 -15.81 25.74 4.23
C GLU A 356 -17.04 26.35 4.92
N PRO A 357 -16.87 27.20 5.95
CA PRO A 357 -15.59 27.61 6.57
C PRO A 357 -15.03 26.55 7.53
N VAL A 358 -13.71 26.36 7.50
CA VAL A 358 -12.98 25.36 8.30
C VAL A 358 -12.79 25.81 9.75
N THR A 359 -13.01 24.89 10.69
CA THR A 359 -12.80 25.09 12.14
C THR A 359 -11.71 24.18 12.72
N ASN A 360 -11.15 24.55 13.88
CA ASN A 360 -10.18 23.70 14.58
C ASN A 360 -10.76 22.34 15.01
N GLU A 361 -12.07 22.27 15.28
CA GLU A 361 -12.73 21.00 15.57
C GLU A 361 -12.72 20.07 14.34
N GLU A 362 -12.97 20.63 13.16
CA GLU A 362 -12.92 19.89 11.90
C GLU A 362 -11.50 19.44 11.54
N LEU A 363 -10.48 20.28 11.78
CA LEU A 363 -9.07 19.90 11.60
C LEU A 363 -8.68 18.75 12.54
N ASN A 364 -9.13 18.77 13.80
CA ASN A 364 -8.89 17.64 14.72
C ASN A 364 -9.57 16.35 14.23
N ARG A 365 -10.81 16.44 13.75
CA ARG A 365 -11.51 15.29 13.16
C ARG A 365 -10.84 14.80 11.89
N GLN A 366 -10.28 15.70 11.08
CA GLN A 366 -9.53 15.34 9.89
C GLN A 366 -8.27 14.54 10.25
N ALA A 367 -7.53 14.98 11.27
CA ALA A 367 -6.38 14.24 11.78
C ALA A 367 -6.76 12.84 12.27
N GLU A 368 -7.93 12.68 12.89
CA GLU A 368 -8.47 11.36 13.26
C GLU A 368 -8.74 10.48 12.04
N VAL A 369 -9.29 11.02 10.95
CA VAL A 369 -9.52 10.27 9.70
C VAL A 369 -8.20 9.79 9.09
N TYR A 370 -7.20 10.67 8.96
CA TYR A 370 -5.86 10.29 8.51
C TYR A 370 -5.25 9.20 9.40
N SER A 371 -5.32 9.39 10.73
CA SER A 371 -4.78 8.42 11.70
C SER A 371 -5.45 7.06 11.58
N ASN A 372 -6.78 7.01 11.41
CA ASN A 372 -7.52 5.77 11.33
C ASN A 372 -7.19 4.98 10.06
N ILE A 373 -7.15 5.64 8.90
CA ILE A 373 -6.78 4.99 7.64
C ILE A 373 -5.34 4.47 7.69
N LEU A 374 -4.39 5.27 8.19
CA LEU A 374 -3.00 4.84 8.32
C LEU A 374 -2.87 3.64 9.27
N LYS A 375 -3.56 3.62 10.41
CA LYS A 375 -3.54 2.48 11.35
C LYS A 375 -4.10 1.21 10.71
N ILE A 376 -5.20 1.31 9.97
CA ILE A 376 -5.79 0.18 9.25
C ILE A 376 -4.79 -0.34 8.22
N TYR A 377 -4.19 0.55 7.43
CA TYR A 377 -3.20 0.19 6.42
C TYR A 377 -1.98 -0.49 7.03
N LEU A 378 -1.41 0.07 8.09
CA LEU A 378 -0.27 -0.52 8.80
C LEU A 378 -0.59 -1.87 9.45
N SER A 379 -1.86 -2.18 9.69
CA SER A 379 -2.30 -3.47 10.22
C SER A 379 -2.63 -4.49 9.13
N SER A 380 -2.48 -4.13 7.84
CA SER A 380 -2.72 -5.04 6.72
C SER A 380 -1.59 -6.06 6.58
N SER A 381 -1.78 -7.09 5.75
CA SER A 381 -0.84 -8.20 5.67
C SER A 381 0.45 -7.85 4.92
N ASN A 382 0.38 -6.90 3.98
CA ASN A 382 1.52 -6.54 3.13
C ASN A 382 1.67 -5.04 2.80
N PRO A 383 1.53 -4.11 3.77
CA PRO A 383 1.59 -2.69 3.48
C PRO A 383 2.96 -2.32 2.89
N ARG A 384 2.95 -1.49 1.83
CA ARG A 384 4.15 -1.08 1.08
C ARG A 384 4.28 0.43 0.98
N THR A 385 3.27 1.10 0.45
CA THR A 385 3.34 2.53 0.13
C THR A 385 2.03 3.24 0.49
N PHE A 386 2.16 4.37 1.16
CA PHE A 386 1.06 5.26 1.51
C PHE A 386 1.33 6.65 0.92
N VAL A 387 0.53 7.06 -0.06
CA VAL A 387 0.69 8.32 -0.78
C VAL A 387 -0.49 9.26 -0.51
N MET A 388 -0.18 10.52 -0.19
CA MET A 388 -1.15 11.61 -0.08
C MET A 388 -1.24 12.40 -1.39
N TRP A 389 -2.42 12.91 -1.75
CA TRP A 389 -2.57 13.70 -2.99
C TRP A 389 -2.28 15.18 -2.77
N GLY A 390 -0.98 15.47 -2.70
CA GLY A 390 -0.44 16.75 -2.29
C GLY A 390 -0.20 16.80 -0.79
N PHE A 391 0.51 17.81 -0.34
CA PHE A 391 0.85 17.96 1.08
C PHE A 391 0.67 19.37 1.61
N VAL A 392 0.60 20.39 0.74
CA VAL A 392 0.35 21.80 1.12
C VAL A 392 -0.97 22.24 0.51
N ASP A 393 -1.88 22.78 1.31
CA ASP A 393 -3.23 23.15 0.86
C ASP A 393 -3.22 24.13 -0.32
N LYS A 394 -2.24 25.04 -0.34
CA LYS A 394 -1.99 26.04 -1.38
C LYS A 394 -1.92 25.46 -2.79
N TYR A 395 -1.47 24.21 -2.91
CA TYR A 395 -1.29 23.52 -4.18
C TYR A 395 -2.27 22.36 -4.38
N SER A 396 -3.30 22.26 -3.54
CA SER A 396 -4.29 21.20 -3.64
C SER A 396 -5.23 21.39 -4.82
N TRP A 397 -5.59 20.28 -5.45
CA TRP A 397 -6.58 20.22 -6.52
C TRP A 397 -8.03 20.48 -6.06
N ILE A 398 -8.26 20.42 -4.74
CA ILE A 398 -9.59 20.47 -4.14
C ILE A 398 -10.28 21.80 -4.41
N ASP A 399 -9.59 22.92 -4.26
CA ASP A 399 -10.18 24.26 -4.33
C ASP A 399 -10.85 24.54 -5.70
N TYR A 400 -10.25 24.07 -6.79
CA TYR A 400 -10.80 24.26 -8.13
C TYR A 400 -11.72 23.13 -8.60
N THR A 401 -11.62 21.94 -8.01
CA THR A 401 -12.44 20.77 -8.41
C THR A 401 -13.73 20.68 -7.61
N PHE A 402 -13.71 21.05 -6.33
CA PHE A 402 -14.83 20.95 -5.39
C PHE A 402 -15.11 22.29 -4.71
N PRO A 403 -15.76 23.25 -5.40
CA PRO A 403 -16.05 24.56 -4.83
C PRO A 403 -16.77 24.47 -3.47
N GLY A 404 -16.27 25.23 -2.48
CA GLY A 404 -16.77 25.23 -1.11
C GLY A 404 -16.16 24.14 -0.20
N TYR A 405 -15.13 23.44 -0.69
CA TYR A 405 -14.26 22.59 0.11
C TYR A 405 -12.81 23.09 0.02
N GLY A 406 -12.01 22.79 1.04
CA GLY A 406 -10.58 23.09 1.11
C GLY A 406 -9.93 22.31 2.24
N ALA A 407 -8.78 22.81 2.71
CA ALA A 407 -8.00 22.28 3.85
C ALA A 407 -7.92 20.76 3.84
N ALA A 408 -7.45 20.17 2.74
CA ALA A 408 -7.56 18.74 2.49
C ALA A 408 -6.29 17.96 2.78
N THR A 409 -5.15 18.66 2.83
CA THR A 409 -3.81 18.09 2.95
C THR A 409 -3.28 18.22 4.38
N ILE A 410 -2.00 17.88 4.61
CA ILE A 410 -1.41 17.76 5.95
C ILE A 410 -0.59 18.97 6.39
N PHE A 411 -0.32 19.92 5.49
CA PHE A 411 0.28 21.23 5.79
C PHE A 411 -0.64 22.34 5.28
N ASP A 412 -0.77 23.39 6.08
CA ASP A 412 -1.52 24.58 5.71
C ASP A 412 -0.76 25.44 4.67
N ASN A 413 -1.20 26.69 4.47
CA ASN A 413 -0.64 27.58 3.45
C ASN A 413 0.66 28.29 3.85
N GLU A 414 1.09 28.21 5.12
CA GLU A 414 2.19 29.03 5.68
C GLU A 414 3.59 28.41 5.57
#